data_AF-A0AAV5JP63-F1
#
_entry.id   AF-A0AAV5JP63-F1
#
_cell.length_a   1.000
_cell.length_b   1.000
_cell.length_c   1.000
_cell.angle_alpha   90.00
_cell.angle_beta   90.00
_cell.angle_gamma   90.00
#
_symmetry.space_group_name_H-M   'P 1'
#
loop_
_entity.id
_entity.type
_entity.pdbx_description
1 polymer ?
#
loop_
_entity_poly.entity_id
_entity_poly.type
_entity_poly.pdbx_seq_one_letter_code
_entity_poly.pdbx_strand_id
1 'polypeptide(L)'
;MASPSSHLSLASGSSTLFCNFPRRQLSPPSTTTRLVASRFKCLAGQTGFFTRLGRLIKEKAKSDVDKIFSGFSRTRDNLAVIDELLLYWNLAETDRILDELEEALLVSDFGPRITVKIVESLREDILAGKLKSGSEIKDALKKSVLDFLTRKGNKTELELGFRKPAVIMIVGVNGGGKTTSLGKTPKICANGLLT
;
A
#
# COMPACT_ATOMS: atom_id res chain seq x y z
N MET A 1 -56.14 2.87 -28.25
CA MET A 1 -56.37 2.47 -29.66
C MET A 1 -55.08 2.76 -30.40
N ALA A 2 -54.36 1.87 -31.09
CA ALA A 2 -54.39 0.42 -31.30
C ALA A 2 -53.02 0.10 -31.93
N SER A 3 -52.38 -1.02 -31.56
CA SER A 3 -51.43 -1.72 -32.44
C SER A 3 -52.21 -2.31 -33.64
N PRO A 4 -51.59 -2.60 -34.81
CA PRO A 4 -50.89 -3.88 -35.06
C PRO A 4 -49.62 -3.72 -35.95
N SER A 5 -48.54 -4.52 -35.87
CA SER A 5 -48.31 -5.95 -36.17
C SER A 5 -48.08 -6.31 -37.66
N SER A 6 -47.11 -7.22 -37.87
CA SER A 6 -46.84 -8.11 -39.05
C SER A 6 -45.99 -7.53 -40.20
N HIS A 7 -45.15 -8.26 -40.95
CA HIS A 7 -44.49 -9.58 -40.89
C HIS A 7 -43.56 -9.60 -42.14
N LEU A 8 -42.36 -10.22 -42.10
CA LEU A 8 -41.92 -11.16 -43.16
C LEU A 8 -40.57 -11.85 -42.81
N SER A 9 -40.59 -13.17 -42.91
CA SER A 9 -39.45 -14.11 -42.91
C SER A 9 -38.99 -14.44 -44.33
N LEU A 10 -37.74 -14.88 -44.51
CA LEU A 10 -37.23 -16.02 -45.33
C LEU A 10 -35.67 -15.95 -45.30
N ALA A 11 -34.93 -16.83 -44.63
CA ALA A 11 -34.51 -18.21 -45.00
C ALA A 11 -33.54 -18.33 -46.20
N SER A 12 -32.32 -18.83 -45.97
CA SER A 12 -31.73 -20.07 -46.56
C SER A 12 -30.19 -20.04 -46.78
N GLY A 13 -29.55 -21.21 -46.59
CA GLY A 13 -28.21 -21.59 -47.09
C GLY A 13 -27.12 -21.72 -46.01
N SER A 14 -26.96 -22.83 -45.27
CA SER A 14 -26.47 -24.20 -45.61
C SER A 14 -25.04 -24.29 -46.13
N SER A 15 -24.16 -24.95 -45.36
CA SER A 15 -23.07 -25.89 -45.76
C SER A 15 -22.37 -26.43 -44.49
N THR A 16 -22.90 -27.44 -43.80
CA THR A 16 -22.48 -28.87 -43.84
C THR A 16 -20.99 -29.15 -44.01
N LEU A 17 -20.38 -29.76 -42.98
CA LEU A 17 -19.56 -30.97 -43.14
C LEU A 17 -19.64 -31.83 -41.88
N PHE A 18 -20.20 -33.02 -42.08
CA PHE A 18 -20.39 -34.14 -41.16
C PHE A 18 -19.17 -35.08 -41.23
N CYS A 19 -18.89 -35.84 -40.16
CA CYS A 19 -18.32 -37.21 -40.11
C CYS A 19 -18.04 -37.55 -38.62
N ASN A 20 -18.93 -38.17 -37.84
CA ASN A 20 -19.47 -39.55 -37.78
C ASN A 20 -18.69 -40.52 -36.83
N PHE A 21 -19.49 -41.26 -36.05
CA PHE A 21 -19.33 -42.20 -34.89
C PHE A 21 -18.23 -43.31 -34.95
N PRO A 22 -17.95 -44.15 -33.89
CA PRO A 22 -18.85 -44.57 -32.81
C PRO A 22 -18.32 -44.78 -31.36
N ARG A 23 -19.27 -44.87 -30.42
CA ARG A 23 -19.16 -45.47 -29.06
C ARG A 23 -18.80 -46.96 -29.13
N ARG A 24 -17.92 -47.41 -28.23
CA ARG A 24 -17.88 -48.78 -27.67
C ARG A 24 -17.68 -48.71 -26.16
N GLN A 25 -18.46 -49.51 -25.44
CA GLN A 25 -18.47 -49.75 -24.00
C GLN A 25 -17.92 -51.16 -23.76
N LEU A 26 -17.05 -51.41 -22.77
CA LEU A 26 -16.91 -52.68 -22.00
C LEU A 26 -15.66 -52.70 -21.07
N SER A 27 -15.94 -52.90 -19.77
CA SER A 27 -15.24 -53.48 -18.57
C SER A 27 -13.72 -53.89 -18.49
N PRO A 28 -13.15 -54.07 -17.26
CA PRO A 28 -11.72 -53.90 -16.90
C PRO A 28 -10.92 -55.23 -16.81
N PRO A 29 -9.58 -55.25 -16.53
CA PRO A 29 -9.09 -55.31 -15.13
C PRO A 29 -7.65 -54.76 -14.85
N SER A 30 -7.29 -54.81 -13.56
CA SER A 30 -5.95 -54.93 -12.94
C SER A 30 -5.03 -53.71 -12.79
N THR A 31 -5.01 -53.21 -11.55
CA THR A 31 -3.81 -53.08 -10.69
C THR A 31 -2.52 -52.59 -11.33
N THR A 32 -2.17 -51.31 -11.11
CA THR A 32 -0.80 -50.89 -10.75
C THR A 32 -0.85 -49.50 -10.12
N THR A 33 -0.45 -49.49 -8.86
CA THR A 33 -0.05 -48.36 -8.01
C THR A 33 0.71 -47.28 -8.79
N ARG A 34 0.13 -46.08 -8.89
CA ARG A 34 0.90 -44.85 -9.16
C ARG A 34 0.50 -43.77 -8.16
N LEU A 35 1.51 -43.40 -7.39
CA LEU A 35 1.60 -42.39 -6.35
C LEU A 35 0.64 -41.21 -6.56
N VAL A 36 -0.27 -41.03 -5.61
CA VAL A 36 -1.00 -39.78 -5.38
C VAL A 36 0.02 -38.72 -5.00
N ALA A 37 0.42 -37.90 -5.97
CA ALA A 37 1.09 -36.64 -5.69
C ALA A 37 0.06 -35.74 -4.98
N SER A 38 0.13 -35.72 -3.65
CA SER A 38 -0.65 -34.84 -2.81
C SER A 38 -0.37 -33.39 -3.22
N ARG A 39 -1.37 -32.80 -3.86
CA ARG A 39 -1.45 -31.38 -4.18
C ARG A 39 -1.63 -30.61 -2.86
N PHE A 40 -0.56 -30.48 -2.09
CA PHE A 40 -0.56 -29.60 -0.93
C PHE A 40 -0.63 -28.16 -1.45
N LYS A 41 -1.80 -27.55 -1.25
CA LYS A 41 -2.06 -26.13 -1.39
C LYS A 41 -1.03 -25.38 -0.55
N CYS A 42 -0.14 -24.65 -1.22
CA CYS A 42 0.63 -23.58 -0.59
C CYS A 42 -0.35 -22.47 -0.21
N LEU A 43 -0.66 -22.33 1.08
CA LEU A 43 -1.22 -21.10 1.62
C LEU A 43 -0.12 -20.04 1.50
N ALA A 44 -0.18 -19.23 0.45
CA ALA A 44 0.66 -18.07 0.30
C ALA A 44 0.26 -17.04 1.36
N GLY A 45 0.91 -17.11 2.52
CA GLY A 45 0.91 -16.03 3.51
C GLY A 45 1.41 -14.73 2.88
N GLN A 46 0.75 -13.64 3.22
CA GLN A 46 0.98 -12.26 2.77
C GLN A 46 2.32 -11.66 3.25
N THR A 47 3.43 -12.39 3.17
CA THR A 47 4.78 -11.92 3.55
C THR A 47 5.69 -11.64 2.34
N GLY A 48 5.15 -11.72 1.12
CA GLY A 48 5.90 -11.61 -0.13
C GLY A 48 5.95 -10.20 -0.76
N PHE A 49 5.15 -9.25 -0.27
CA PHE A 49 5.06 -7.91 -0.87
C PHE A 49 6.26 -7.05 -0.45
N PHE A 50 6.53 -6.92 0.85
CA PHE A 50 7.62 -6.08 1.38
C PHE A 50 9.02 -6.62 1.09
N THR A 51 9.20 -7.95 1.00
CA THR A 51 10.50 -8.57 0.69
C THR A 51 10.89 -8.43 -0.79
N ARG A 52 9.92 -8.52 -1.71
CA ARG A 52 10.16 -8.28 -3.15
C ARG A 52 10.26 -6.79 -3.49
N LEU A 53 9.40 -5.97 -2.90
CA LEU A 53 9.48 -4.51 -3.01
C LEU A 53 10.80 -3.98 -2.42
N GLY A 54 11.21 -4.55 -1.28
CA GLY A 54 12.48 -4.26 -0.63
C GLY A 54 13.68 -4.54 -1.53
N ARG A 55 13.73 -5.68 -2.25
CA ARG A 55 14.88 -6.03 -3.11
C ARG A 55 15.04 -5.11 -4.33
N LEU A 56 13.95 -4.63 -4.94
CA LEU A 56 14.00 -3.75 -6.11
C LEU A 56 14.26 -2.27 -5.73
N ILE A 57 13.82 -1.85 -4.55
CA ILE A 57 14.18 -0.55 -3.97
C ILE A 57 15.65 -0.58 -3.48
N LYS A 58 16.20 -1.74 -3.12
CA LYS A 58 17.51 -1.86 -2.44
C LYS A 58 18.74 -1.47 -3.27
N GLU A 59 18.69 -1.38 -4.59
CA GLU A 59 19.89 -1.05 -5.39
C GLU A 59 19.91 0.41 -5.85
N LYS A 60 18.89 0.88 -6.58
CA LYS A 60 18.80 2.31 -6.98
C LYS A 60 18.31 3.21 -5.86
N ALA A 61 17.33 2.74 -5.09
CA ALA A 61 16.78 3.49 -3.99
C ALA A 61 17.57 3.30 -2.68
N LYS A 62 18.66 2.51 -2.61
CA LYS A 62 19.51 2.47 -1.41
C LYS A 62 19.99 3.86 -1.04
N SER A 63 20.61 4.55 -2.00
CA SER A 63 21.16 5.89 -1.77
C SER A 63 20.08 6.91 -1.46
N ASP A 64 18.92 6.84 -2.14
CA ASP A 64 17.84 7.79 -1.92
C ASP A 64 17.07 7.52 -0.62
N VAL A 65 16.92 6.25 -0.23
CA VAL A 65 16.37 5.83 1.06
C VAL A 65 17.32 6.20 2.20
N ASP A 66 18.63 6.01 2.02
CA ASP A 66 19.65 6.43 2.99
C ASP A 66 19.65 7.95 3.19
N LYS A 67 19.42 8.74 2.12
CA LYS A 67 19.22 10.21 2.22
C LYS A 67 17.95 10.57 3.00
N ILE A 68 16.85 9.84 2.81
CA ILE A 68 15.62 10.05 3.58
C ILE A 68 15.90 9.72 5.06
N PHE A 69 16.50 8.56 5.36
CA PHE A 69 16.79 8.16 6.74
C PHE A 69 17.76 9.11 7.45
N SER A 70 18.78 9.61 6.75
CA SER A 70 19.70 10.60 7.33
C SER A 70 19.03 11.95 7.59
N GLY A 71 18.12 12.38 6.71
CA GLY A 71 17.32 13.59 6.89
C GLY A 71 16.34 13.52 8.07
N PHE A 72 15.81 12.34 8.37
CA PHE A 72 14.90 12.08 9.51
C PHE A 72 15.59 11.49 10.74
N SER A 73 16.93 11.53 10.82
CA SER A 73 17.70 10.93 11.93
C SER A 73 17.24 11.44 13.30
N ARG A 74 17.14 12.76 13.48
CA ARG A 74 16.67 13.38 14.73
C ARG A 74 15.27 12.92 15.13
N THR A 75 14.32 12.90 14.19
CA THR A 75 12.95 12.45 14.46
C THR A 75 12.92 10.98 14.86
N ARG A 76 13.73 10.13 14.21
CA ARG A 76 13.82 8.71 14.56
C ARG A 76 14.40 8.51 15.96
N ASP A 77 15.42 9.26 16.32
CA ASP A 77 16.09 9.14 17.62
C ASP A 77 15.14 9.57 18.75
N ASN A 78 14.35 10.63 18.55
CA ASN A 78 13.31 11.06 19.50
C ASN A 78 12.19 10.01 19.65
N LEU A 79 11.79 9.37 18.55
CA LEU A 79 10.76 8.32 18.58
C LEU A 79 11.28 6.96 19.10
N ALA A 80 12.59 6.76 19.22
CA ALA A 80 13.15 5.51 19.72
C ALA A 80 12.76 5.23 21.18
N VAL A 81 12.47 6.28 21.96
CA VAL A 81 11.97 6.18 23.35
C VAL A 81 10.69 5.33 23.40
N ILE A 82 9.83 5.41 22.38
CA ILE A 82 8.59 4.65 22.30
C ILE A 82 8.85 3.14 22.31
N ASP A 83 9.96 2.69 21.72
CA ASP A 83 10.30 1.27 21.69
C ASP A 83 10.61 0.72 23.08
N GLU A 84 11.24 1.54 23.94
CA GLU A 84 11.52 1.19 25.33
C GLU A 84 10.24 1.17 26.17
N LEU A 85 9.37 2.16 25.98
CA LEU A 85 8.07 2.26 26.68
C LEU A 85 7.16 1.06 26.39
N LEU A 86 7.14 0.60 25.15
CA LEU A 86 6.26 -0.50 24.71
C LEU A 86 6.74 -1.89 25.14
N LEU A 87 8.00 -2.04 25.60
CA LEU A 87 8.51 -3.33 26.10
C LEU A 87 7.88 -3.72 27.45
N TYR A 88 7.61 -2.73 28.30
CA TYR A 88 7.05 -2.93 29.64
C TYR A 88 5.52 -2.79 29.67
N TRP A 89 4.90 -2.58 28.50
CA TRP A 89 3.47 -2.31 28.41
C TRP A 89 2.61 -3.44 28.97
N ASN A 90 1.68 -3.05 29.84
CA ASN A 90 0.58 -3.88 30.33
C ASN A 90 -0.73 -3.09 30.27
N LEU A 91 -1.86 -3.79 30.27
CA LEU A 91 -3.19 -3.16 30.16
C LEU A 91 -3.44 -2.10 31.26
N ALA A 92 -2.96 -2.35 32.47
CA ALA A 92 -3.09 -1.42 33.60
C ALA A 92 -2.29 -0.11 33.44
N GLU A 93 -1.25 -0.13 32.59
CA GLU A 93 -0.35 1.01 32.36
C GLU A 93 -0.68 1.75 31.06
N THR A 94 -1.77 1.37 30.38
CA THR A 94 -2.16 1.91 29.07
C THR A 94 -2.21 3.42 29.06
N ASP A 95 -2.91 4.04 30.02
CA ASP A 95 -3.06 5.50 30.06
C ASP A 95 -1.72 6.21 30.19
N ARG A 96 -0.87 5.74 31.13
CA ARG A 96 0.46 6.30 31.34
C ARG A 96 1.33 6.19 30.08
N ILE A 97 1.35 5.03 29.43
CA ILE A 97 2.19 4.81 28.24
C ILE A 97 1.68 5.62 27.05
N LEU A 98 0.36 5.79 26.92
CA LEU A 98 -0.22 6.63 25.88
C LEU A 98 0.06 8.11 26.11
N ASP A 99 0.11 8.59 27.36
CA ASP A 99 0.51 9.96 27.69
C ASP A 99 1.99 10.21 27.38
N GLU A 100 2.87 9.28 27.75
CA GLU A 100 4.30 9.35 27.41
C GLU A 100 4.53 9.27 25.89
N LEU A 101 3.71 8.48 25.17
CA LEU A 101 3.70 8.43 23.70
C LEU A 101 3.23 9.76 23.09
N GLU A 102 2.21 10.41 23.66
CA GLU A 102 1.75 11.73 23.22
C GLU A 102 2.87 12.76 23.31
N GLU A 103 3.57 12.81 24.44
CA GLU A 103 4.70 13.72 24.64
C GLU A 103 5.82 13.47 23.62
N ALA A 104 6.20 12.21 23.42
CA ALA A 104 7.23 11.83 22.45
C ALA A 104 6.86 12.24 21.01
N LEU A 105 5.58 12.13 20.63
CA LEU A 105 5.09 12.58 19.33
C LEU A 105 5.16 14.10 19.18
N LEU A 106 4.77 14.86 20.22
CA LEU A 106 4.84 16.33 20.20
C LEU A 106 6.29 16.83 20.09
N VAL A 107 7.24 16.21 20.79
CA VAL A 107 8.68 16.51 20.69
C VAL A 107 9.25 16.17 19.30
N SER A 108 8.60 15.24 18.59
CA SER A 108 9.01 14.79 17.26
C SER A 108 8.37 15.61 16.11
N ASP A 109 7.93 16.84 16.39
CA ASP A 109 7.27 17.75 15.45
C ASP A 109 5.89 17.27 14.94
N PHE A 110 5.22 16.35 15.63
CA PHE A 110 3.81 16.05 15.32
C PHE A 110 2.91 17.14 15.87
N GLY A 111 2.06 17.71 15.02
CA GLY A 111 1.10 18.72 15.44
C GLY A 111 0.05 18.15 16.41
N PRO A 112 -0.44 18.93 17.39
CA PRO A 112 -1.31 18.45 18.47
C PRO A 112 -2.58 17.77 17.96
N ARG A 113 -3.15 18.27 16.85
CA ARG A 113 -4.35 17.68 16.23
C ARG A 113 -4.13 16.27 15.67
N ILE A 114 -2.91 15.96 15.21
CA ILE A 114 -2.57 14.65 14.66
C ILE A 114 -2.27 13.70 15.82
N THR A 115 -1.47 14.16 16.79
CA THR A 115 -1.09 13.39 17.98
C THR A 115 -2.31 12.88 18.73
N VAL A 116 -3.24 13.77 19.12
CA VAL A 116 -4.47 13.38 19.83
C VAL A 116 -5.27 12.33 19.07
N LYS A 117 -5.38 12.47 17.74
CA LYS A 117 -6.13 11.49 16.92
C LYS A 117 -5.45 10.12 16.88
N ILE A 118 -4.12 10.08 16.82
CA ILE A 118 -3.37 8.84 16.80
C ILE A 118 -3.49 8.14 18.16
N VAL A 119 -3.28 8.88 19.25
CA VAL A 119 -3.31 8.35 20.61
C VAL A 119 -4.70 7.84 20.96
N GLU A 120 -5.76 8.58 20.63
CA GLU A 120 -7.14 8.14 20.89
C GLU A 120 -7.50 6.89 20.08
N SER A 121 -7.08 6.82 18.80
CA SER A 121 -7.30 5.61 17.99
C SER A 121 -6.60 4.39 18.57
N LEU A 122 -5.41 4.55 19.15
CA LEU A 122 -4.70 3.45 19.82
C LEU A 122 -5.39 3.07 21.13
N ARG A 123 -5.85 4.05 21.91
CA ARG A 123 -6.63 3.85 23.14
C ARG A 123 -7.88 3.01 22.87
N GLU A 124 -8.66 3.39 21.87
CA GLU A 124 -9.87 2.67 21.46
C GLU A 124 -9.55 1.22 21.04
N ASP A 125 -8.50 1.00 20.26
CA ASP A 125 -8.13 -0.33 19.77
C ASP A 125 -7.57 -1.25 20.88
N ILE A 126 -6.88 -0.69 21.88
CA ILE A 126 -6.44 -1.41 23.07
C ILE A 126 -7.65 -1.80 23.93
N LEU A 127 -8.55 -0.86 24.22
CA LEU A 127 -9.75 -1.10 25.03
C LEU A 127 -10.72 -2.08 24.36
N ALA A 128 -10.79 -2.06 23.03
CA ALA A 128 -11.55 -3.04 22.25
C ALA A 128 -10.88 -4.43 22.18
N GLY A 129 -9.69 -4.60 22.77
CA GLY A 129 -8.94 -5.86 22.79
C GLY A 129 -8.36 -6.28 21.44
N LYS A 130 -8.23 -5.33 20.50
CA LYS A 130 -7.62 -5.58 19.17
C LYS A 130 -6.09 -5.60 19.23
N LEU A 131 -5.51 -4.83 20.16
CA LEU A 131 -4.08 -4.73 20.40
C LEU A 131 -3.75 -5.36 21.76
N LYS A 132 -2.89 -6.37 21.75
CA LYS A 132 -2.57 -7.22 22.92
C LYS A 132 -1.10 -7.22 23.29
N SER A 133 -0.25 -6.58 22.50
CA SER A 133 1.20 -6.51 22.73
C SER A 133 1.77 -5.16 22.30
N GLY A 134 2.89 -4.76 22.93
CA GLY A 134 3.61 -3.53 22.55
C GLY A 134 4.02 -3.51 21.07
N SER A 135 4.36 -4.66 20.49
CA SER A 135 4.67 -4.77 19.05
C SER A 135 3.46 -4.46 18.17
N GLU A 136 2.27 -4.92 18.55
CA GLU A 136 1.03 -4.63 17.82
C GLU A 136 0.67 -3.14 17.92
N ILE A 137 0.88 -2.52 19.09
CA ILE A 137 0.69 -1.07 19.28
C ILE A 137 1.64 -0.29 18.38
N LYS A 138 2.92 -0.67 18.32
CA LYS A 138 3.91 -0.04 17.43
C LYS A 138 3.52 -0.13 15.96
N ASP A 139 3.03 -1.29 15.52
CA ASP A 139 2.62 -1.47 14.12
C ASP A 139 1.30 -0.74 13.81
N ALA A 140 0.38 -0.67 14.77
CA ALA A 140 -0.83 0.15 14.67
C ALA A 140 -0.52 1.66 14.61
N LEU A 141 0.48 2.12 15.36
CA LEU A 141 0.99 3.50 15.29
C LEU A 141 1.52 3.81 13.89
N LYS A 142 2.42 2.97 13.35
CA LYS A 142 2.94 3.14 11.98
C LYS A 142 1.83 3.19 10.94
N LYS A 143 0.85 2.29 11.06
CA LYS A 143 -0.31 2.24 10.16
C LYS A 143 -1.14 3.53 10.25
N SER A 144 -1.42 4.01 11.46
CA SER A 144 -2.16 5.26 11.67
C SER A 144 -1.46 6.45 11.03
N VAL A 145 -0.14 6.57 11.22
CA VAL A 145 0.67 7.62 10.59
C VAL A 145 0.63 7.51 9.06
N LEU A 146 0.79 6.30 8.51
CA LEU A 146 0.72 6.07 7.06
C LEU A 146 -0.64 6.46 6.49
N ASP A 147 -1.72 6.11 7.18
CA ASP A 147 -3.06 6.46 6.78
C ASP A 147 -3.28 7.99 6.81
N PHE A 148 -2.71 8.70 7.79
CA PHE A 148 -2.76 10.17 7.81
C PHE A 148 -2.02 10.80 6.63
N LEU A 149 -0.87 10.26 6.25
CA LEU A 149 -0.08 10.74 5.11
C LEU A 149 -0.78 10.48 3.76
N THR A 150 -1.56 9.41 3.66
CA THR A 150 -2.22 8.99 2.40
C THR A 150 -3.65 9.52 2.24
N ARG A 151 -4.38 9.78 3.34
CA ARG A 151 -5.79 10.22 3.34
C ARG A 151 -6.05 11.54 2.63
N LYS A 152 -5.11 12.49 2.66
CA LYS A 152 -5.34 13.85 2.12
C LYS A 152 -5.14 14.00 0.61
N GLY A 153 -4.83 12.91 -0.09
CA GLY A 153 -4.85 12.89 -1.54
C GLY A 153 -3.63 13.56 -2.18
N ASN A 154 -3.07 12.83 -3.12
CA ASN A 154 -2.73 13.24 -4.49
C ASN A 154 -1.48 12.49 -4.91
N LYS A 155 -1.44 12.15 -6.20
CA LYS A 155 -0.26 11.62 -6.86
C LYS A 155 0.92 12.48 -6.42
N THR A 156 1.90 11.86 -5.78
CA THR A 156 3.17 12.51 -5.40
C THR A 156 3.99 12.91 -6.63
N GLU A 157 3.56 12.42 -7.80
CA GLU A 157 4.12 12.73 -9.10
C GLU A 157 3.54 14.02 -9.68
N LEU A 158 4.39 14.77 -10.39
CA LEU A 158 4.01 15.99 -11.07
C LEU A 158 3.14 15.67 -12.30
N GLU A 159 1.88 16.11 -12.29
CA GLU A 159 0.98 15.97 -13.43
C GLU A 159 1.27 17.05 -14.49
N LEU A 160 2.24 16.80 -15.38
CA LEU A 160 2.64 17.76 -16.42
C LEU A 160 1.75 17.71 -17.68
N GLY A 161 0.82 16.74 -17.76
CA GLY A 161 -0.01 16.50 -18.94
C GLY A 161 0.81 16.20 -20.21
N PHE A 162 0.14 16.18 -21.36
CA PHE A 162 0.79 15.90 -22.65
C PHE A 162 1.10 17.16 -23.48
N ARG A 163 0.49 18.30 -23.14
CA ARG A 163 0.65 19.55 -23.89
C ARG A 163 1.84 20.34 -23.36
N LYS A 164 2.71 20.78 -24.27
CA LYS A 164 3.91 21.57 -23.96
C LYS A 164 3.73 23.02 -24.45
N PRO A 165 4.27 24.02 -23.74
CA PRO A 165 5.07 23.89 -22.52
C PRO A 165 4.22 23.69 -21.25
N ALA A 166 4.67 22.82 -20.35
CA ALA A 166 4.11 22.74 -19.00
C ALA A 166 4.66 23.89 -18.15
N VAL A 167 3.79 24.59 -17.42
CA VAL A 167 4.16 25.75 -16.60
C VAL A 167 4.03 25.38 -15.13
N ILE A 168 5.14 25.46 -14.38
CA ILE A 168 5.19 25.20 -12.93
C ILE A 168 5.47 26.52 -12.21
N MET A 169 4.54 26.97 -11.38
CA MET A 169 4.70 28.17 -10.56
C MET A 169 5.05 27.80 -9.11
N ILE A 170 6.21 28.25 -8.62
CA ILE A 170 6.67 28.02 -7.24
C ILE A 170 6.38 29.28 -6.42
N VAL A 171 5.59 29.15 -5.36
CA VAL A 171 5.19 30.24 -4.46
C VAL A 171 5.62 29.97 -3.02
N GLY A 172 5.78 31.02 -2.20
CA GLY A 172 6.15 30.90 -0.78
C GLY A 172 6.79 32.17 -0.20
N VAL A 173 7.02 32.18 1.12
CA VAL A 173 7.62 33.31 1.85
C VAL A 173 9.14 33.41 1.65
N ASN A 174 9.75 34.55 1.99
CA ASN A 174 11.21 34.72 1.93
C ASN A 174 11.92 33.75 2.88
N GLY A 175 13.08 33.23 2.48
CA GLY A 175 13.82 32.23 3.25
C GLY A 175 13.35 30.77 3.07
N GLY A 176 12.18 30.51 2.48
CA GLY A 176 11.67 29.15 2.25
C GLY A 176 12.37 28.34 1.14
N GLY A 177 13.51 28.82 0.61
CA GLY A 177 14.29 28.09 -0.39
C GLY A 177 13.71 28.03 -1.81
N LYS A 178 12.75 28.91 -2.17
CA LYS A 178 12.10 28.91 -3.50
C LYS A 178 13.08 28.85 -4.68
N THR A 179 14.05 29.76 -4.72
CA THR A 179 15.05 29.85 -5.79
C THR A 179 15.99 28.63 -5.78
N THR A 180 16.33 28.12 -4.59
CA THR A 180 17.17 26.92 -4.44
C THR A 180 16.45 25.65 -4.91
N SER A 181 15.16 25.52 -4.60
CA SER A 181 14.31 24.42 -5.06
C SER A 181 14.13 24.47 -6.57
N LEU A 182 13.89 25.67 -7.14
CA LEU A 182 13.84 25.86 -8.60
C LEU A 182 15.14 25.40 -9.29
N GLY A 183 16.31 25.62 -8.70
CA GLY A 183 17.59 25.15 -9.26
C GLY A 183 17.78 23.62 -9.23
N LYS A 184 17.08 22.91 -8.34
CA LYS A 184 17.14 21.44 -8.23
C LYS A 184 16.15 20.73 -9.14
N THR A 185 15.00 21.35 -9.42
CA THR A 185 13.91 20.77 -10.22
C THR A 185 14.27 20.42 -11.67
N PRO A 186 15.04 21.22 -12.45
CA PRO A 186 15.41 20.89 -13.82
C PRO A 186 16.14 19.55 -13.94
N LYS A 187 17.00 19.21 -12.98
CA LYS A 187 17.69 17.91 -12.93
C LYS A 187 16.72 16.74 -12.73
N ILE A 188 15.63 16.96 -12.01
CA ILE A 188 14.59 15.96 -11.73
C ILE A 188 13.65 15.84 -12.94
N CYS A 189 13.21 16.96 -13.52
CA CYS A 189 12.34 16.97 -14.70
C CYS A 189 13.05 16.46 -15.96
N ALA A 190 14.33 16.77 -16.18
CA ALA A 190 15.08 16.26 -17.34
C ALA A 190 15.24 14.73 -17.33
N ASN A 191 15.35 14.13 -16.14
CA ASN A 191 15.46 12.67 -15.98
C ASN A 191 14.10 11.95 -16.09
N GLY A 192 12.97 12.65 -15.92
CA GLY A 192 11.62 12.09 -16.05
C GLY A 192 10.94 12.34 -17.40
N LEU A 193 11.47 13.24 -18.24
CA LEU A 193 10.89 13.57 -19.55
C LEU A 193 11.47 12.75 -20.73
N LEU A 194 12.45 11.87 -20.47
CA LEU A 194 13.14 11.04 -21.47
C LEU A 194 12.62 9.58 -21.56
N THR A 195 11.49 9.29 -20.92
CA THR A 195 10.76 8.02 -21.06
C THR A 195 9.38 8.25 -21.64
#